data_AF-A0A1F8RDF3-F1
#
_entry.id   AF-A0A1F8RDF3-F1
#
_cell.length_a   1.000
_cell.length_b   1.000
_cell.length_c   1.000
_cell.angle_alpha   90.00
_cell.angle_beta   90.00
_cell.angle_gamma   90.00
#
_symmetry.space_group_name_H-M   'P 1'
#
loop_
_entity.id
_entity.type
_entity.pdbx_description
1 polymer ?
#
loop_
_entity_poly.entity_id
_entity_poly.type
_entity_poly.pdbx_seq_one_letter_code
_entity_poly.pdbx_strand_id
1 'polypeptide(L)'
;MALKHGYRAVPGGGKDDPPLAGQRISTTGIETGEDATAQTALMARLSHDFRTPLNIIIGFTELLLDEVPGEINEEQRRGLTDILDSARRLLDMVNDIRI
;
A
#
# COMPACT_ATOMS: atom_id res chain seq x y z
N MET A 1 3.57 36.18 0.69
CA MET A 1 4.63 37.04 0.12
C MET A 1 5.51 37.52 1.26
N ALA A 2 6.81 37.17 1.22
CA ALA A 2 8.02 37.65 1.95
C ALA A 2 7.90 37.96 3.46
N LEU A 3 8.40 37.18 4.42
CA LEU A 3 9.78 36.70 4.73
C LEU A 3 10.85 37.80 4.79
N LYS A 4 11.19 38.27 6.00
CA LYS A 4 12.54 38.72 6.40
C LYS A 4 12.73 38.63 7.92
N HIS A 5 13.33 37.56 8.42
CA HIS A 5 14.11 37.53 9.67
C HIS A 5 15.10 36.36 9.55
N GLY A 6 16.39 36.66 9.45
CA GLY A 6 17.42 35.62 9.40
C GLY A 6 18.74 36.06 8.79
N TYR A 7 19.48 36.94 9.49
CA TYR A 7 20.93 37.03 9.33
C TYR A 7 21.54 37.14 10.73
N ARG A 8 22.19 36.07 11.19
CA ARG A 8 23.01 36.07 12.41
C ARG A 8 24.45 36.32 11.97
N ALA A 9 25.05 37.40 12.46
CA ALA A 9 26.44 37.73 12.19
C ALA A 9 27.38 36.63 12.73
N VAL A 10 28.31 36.17 11.91
CA VAL A 10 29.43 35.32 12.31
C VAL A 10 30.60 36.25 12.62
N PRO A 11 31.14 36.29 13.86
CA PRO A 11 32.27 37.14 14.15
C PRO A 11 33.57 36.37 13.88
N GLY A 12 34.33 36.81 12.88
CA GLY A 12 35.71 36.37 12.67
C GLY A 12 36.03 36.03 11.22
N GLY A 13 36.52 37.03 10.47
CA GLY A 13 37.18 36.86 9.18
C GLY A 13 38.17 38.01 9.00
N GLY A 14 39.45 37.68 8.82
CA GLY A 14 40.52 38.64 8.60
C GLY A 14 40.36 39.41 7.29
N LYS A 15 41.13 40.49 7.12
CA LYS A 15 40.98 41.48 6.04
C LYS A 15 41.39 41.00 4.63
N ASP A 16 41.52 39.69 4.40
CA ASP A 16 42.14 39.15 3.17
C ASP A 16 41.28 38.12 2.41
N ASP A 17 39.98 37.99 2.70
CA ASP A 17 39.13 37.03 1.98
C ASP A 17 38.64 37.61 0.62
N PRO A 18 38.91 36.94 -0.53
CA PRO A 18 38.52 37.42 -1.86
C PRO A 18 37.01 37.23 -2.14
N PRO A 19 36.42 37.99 -3.08
CA PRO A 19 34.98 37.91 -3.31
C PRO A 19 34.57 36.70 -4.18
N LEU A 20 33.54 36.01 -3.69
CA LEU A 20 32.43 35.35 -4.40
C LEU A 20 32.75 34.44 -5.61
N ALA A 21 32.50 33.13 -5.47
CA ALA A 21 31.91 32.32 -6.54
C ALA A 21 31.46 30.97 -6.00
N GLY A 22 30.20 30.58 -6.21
CA GLY A 22 29.78 29.21 -5.92
C GLY A 22 28.29 29.03 -5.71
N GLN A 23 27.49 29.39 -6.72
CA GLN A 23 26.17 28.81 -6.85
C GLN A 23 26.31 27.28 -6.98
N ARG A 24 25.92 26.53 -5.95
CA ARG A 24 25.55 25.12 -6.09
C ARG A 24 24.12 24.98 -5.59
N ILE A 25 23.20 25.13 -6.54
CA ILE A 25 21.89 24.50 -6.43
C ILE A 25 22.19 23.00 -6.37
N SER A 26 22.03 22.38 -5.20
CA SER A 26 21.94 20.92 -5.12
C SER A 26 20.58 20.55 -5.70
N THR A 27 20.54 20.44 -7.02
CA THR A 27 19.49 19.78 -7.79
C THR A 27 19.37 18.33 -7.36
N THR A 28 18.13 17.94 -7.06
CA THR A 28 17.52 16.63 -7.32
C THR A 28 18.24 15.41 -6.75
N GLY A 29 17.77 14.98 -5.59
CA GLY A 29 18.12 13.68 -5.01
C GLY A 29 16.96 13.07 -4.23
N ILE A 30 15.70 13.34 -4.59
CA ILE A 30 14.51 12.69 -4.00
C ILE A 30 13.41 12.63 -5.06
N GLU A 31 13.47 11.71 -6.02
CA GLU A 31 12.33 11.44 -6.93
C GLU A 31 12.14 9.94 -7.22
N THR A 32 12.73 9.04 -6.42
CA THR A 32 12.62 7.58 -6.65
C THR A 32 12.16 6.78 -5.43
N GLY A 33 11.89 7.43 -4.29
CA GLY A 33 11.47 6.79 -3.05
C GLY A 33 9.98 6.93 -2.71
N GLU A 34 9.33 8.03 -3.09
CA GLU A 34 7.92 8.28 -2.75
C GLU A 34 6.98 7.32 -3.49
N ASP A 35 7.21 7.07 -4.78
CA ASP A 35 6.34 6.22 -5.60
C ASP A 35 6.31 4.74 -5.15
N ALA A 36 7.48 4.19 -4.80
CA ALA A 36 7.57 2.79 -4.36
C ALA A 36 6.86 2.57 -3.02
N THR A 37 7.01 3.51 -2.09
CA THR A 37 6.33 3.43 -0.78
C THR A 37 4.82 3.63 -0.88
N ALA A 38 4.36 4.53 -1.76
CA ALA A 38 2.95 4.73 -2.02
C ALA A 38 2.30 3.50 -2.68
N GLN A 39 3.01 2.83 -3.60
CA GLN A 39 2.53 1.61 -4.24
C GLN A 39 2.41 0.45 -3.24
N THR A 40 3.41 0.23 -2.38
CA THR A 40 3.34 -0.79 -1.32
C THR A 40 2.20 -0.52 -0.34
N ALA A 41 2.02 0.74 0.07
CA ALA A 41 0.92 1.13 0.96
C ALA A 41 -0.46 0.91 0.32
N LEU A 42 -0.60 1.19 -0.98
CA LEU A 42 -1.81 0.91 -1.74
C LEU A 42 -2.11 -0.59 -1.77
N MET A 43 -1.11 -1.42 -2.09
CA MET A 43 -1.28 -2.88 -2.15
C MET A 43 -1.67 -3.46 -0.79
N ALA A 44 -1.00 -3.03 0.28
CA ALA A 44 -1.34 -3.45 1.64
C ALA A 44 -2.79 -3.10 2.02
N ARG A 45 -3.27 -1.91 1.62
CA ARG A 45 -4.65 -1.48 1.85
C ARG A 45 -5.64 -2.31 1.03
N LEU A 46 -5.39 -2.54 -0.25
CA LEU A 46 -6.25 -3.38 -1.08
C LEU A 46 -6.33 -4.81 -0.53
N SER A 47 -5.21 -5.36 -0.06
CA SER A 47 -5.22 -6.68 0.59
C SER A 47 -6.08 -6.70 1.85
N HIS A 48 -6.08 -5.63 2.65
CA HIS A 48 -6.97 -5.52 3.79
C HIS A 48 -8.44 -5.47 3.35
N ASP A 49 -8.75 -4.61 2.38
CA ASP A 49 -10.11 -4.36 1.95
C ASP A 49 -10.72 -5.58 1.23
N PHE A 50 -9.91 -6.46 0.63
CA PHE A 50 -10.36 -7.71 0.02
C PHE A 50 -10.58 -8.88 0.99
N ARG A 51 -9.93 -8.91 2.16
CA ARG A 51 -10.13 -10.00 3.13
C ARG A 51 -11.59 -10.09 3.60
N THR A 52 -12.22 -8.94 3.87
CA THR A 52 -13.61 -8.89 4.33
C THR A 52 -14.60 -9.49 3.31
N PRO A 53 -14.67 -9.04 2.05
CA PRO A 53 -15.57 -9.63 1.07
C PRO A 53 -15.23 -11.09 0.76
N LEU A 54 -13.96 -11.49 0.77
CA LEU A 54 -13.58 -12.91 0.58
C LEU A 54 -14.06 -13.79 1.73
N ASN A 55 -13.90 -13.36 2.98
CA ASN A 55 -14.40 -14.09 4.14
C ASN A 55 -15.93 -14.22 4.11
N ILE A 56 -16.65 -13.20 3.61
CA ILE A 56 -18.10 -13.27 3.42
C ILE A 56 -18.45 -14.32 2.35
N ILE A 57 -17.77 -14.32 1.20
CA ILE A 57 -17.99 -15.30 0.13
C ILE A 57 -17.72 -16.73 0.63
N ILE A 58 -16.60 -16.94 1.32
CA ILE A 58 -16.22 -18.24 1.90
C ILE A 58 -17.31 -18.69 2.88
N GLY A 59 -17.66 -17.85 3.86
CA GLY A 59 -18.64 -18.21 4.88
C GLY A 59 -20.02 -18.52 4.31
N PHE A 60 -20.53 -17.73 3.37
CA PHE A 60 -21.82 -18.03 2.72
C PHE A 60 -21.77 -19.29 1.86
N THR A 61 -20.65 -19.54 1.18
CA THR A 61 -20.47 -20.77 0.37
C THR A 61 -20.44 -22.01 1.27
N GLU A 62 -19.76 -21.94 2.42
CA GLU A 62 -19.75 -22.99 3.44
C GLU A 62 -21.17 -23.24 4.00
N LEU A 63 -21.93 -22.19 4.34
CA LEU A 63 -23.31 -22.33 4.78
C LEU A 63 -24.22 -23.00 3.75
N LEU A 64 -24.03 -22.72 2.46
CA LEU A 64 -24.78 -23.36 1.38
C LEU A 64 -24.39 -24.84 1.20
N LEU A 65 -23.09 -25.16 1.30
CA LEU A 65 -22.59 -26.53 1.22
C LEU A 65 -23.02 -27.41 2.40
N ASP A 66 -23.18 -26.79 3.57
CA ASP A 66 -23.73 -27.37 4.80
C ASP A 66 -25.27 -27.47 4.77
N GLU A 67 -25.91 -27.08 3.66
CA GLU A 67 -27.36 -27.14 3.45
C GLU A 67 -28.17 -26.38 4.51
N VAL A 68 -27.57 -25.37 5.15
CA VAL A 68 -28.20 -24.60 6.24
C VAL A 68 -29.47 -23.86 5.78
N PRO A 69 -29.48 -23.18 4.61
CA PRO A 69 -30.71 -22.54 4.11
C PRO A 69 -31.69 -23.54 3.48
N GLY A 70 -31.24 -24.78 3.18
CA GLY A 70 -32.00 -25.82 2.50
C GLY A 70 -31.10 -26.77 1.69
N GLU A 71 -31.70 -27.87 1.23
CA GLU A 71 -31.03 -28.90 0.44
C GLU A 71 -30.50 -28.36 -0.90
N ILE A 72 -29.36 -28.87 -1.36
CA ILE A 72 -28.76 -28.56 -2.65
C ILE A 72 -28.62 -29.83 -3.51
N ASN A 73 -28.70 -29.67 -4.83
CA ASN A 73 -28.45 -30.77 -5.75
C ASN A 73 -26.94 -30.93 -6.05
N GLU A 74 -26.59 -32.04 -6.70
CA GLU A 74 -25.20 -32.38 -7.04
C GLU A 74 -24.50 -31.34 -7.94
N GLU A 75 -25.23 -30.67 -8.82
CA GLU A 75 -24.66 -29.63 -9.68
C GLU A 75 -24.32 -28.36 -8.90
N GLN A 76 -25.22 -27.95 -7.99
CA GLN A 76 -24.98 -26.85 -7.07
C GLN A 76 -23.81 -27.17 -6.14
N ARG A 77 -23.73 -28.38 -5.60
CA ARG A 77 -22.61 -28.82 -4.72
C ARG A 77 -21.26 -28.71 -5.43
N ARG A 78 -21.17 -29.16 -6.70
CA ARG A 78 -19.94 -29.00 -7.50
C ARG A 78 -19.59 -27.52 -7.69
N GLY A 79 -20.54 -26.70 -8.14
CA GLY A 79 -20.30 -25.27 -8.36
C GLY A 79 -19.89 -24.53 -7.08
N LEU A 80 -20.52 -24.82 -5.95
CA LEU A 80 -20.17 -24.22 -4.65
C LEU A 80 -18.78 -24.67 -4.17
N THR A 81 -18.40 -25.92 -4.43
CA THR A 81 -17.05 -26.42 -4.12
C THR A 81 -16.00 -25.64 -4.93
N ASP A 82 -16.23 -25.45 -6.23
CA ASP A 82 -15.33 -24.68 -7.11
C ASP A 82 -15.20 -23.21 -6.66
N ILE A 83 -16.33 -22.59 -6.24
CA ILE A 83 -16.35 -21.23 -5.69
C ILE A 83 -15.52 -21.16 -4.40
N LEU A 84 -15.72 -22.11 -3.48
CA LEU A 84 -15.02 -22.14 -2.20
C LEU A 84 -13.51 -22.29 -2.38
N ASP A 85 -13.09 -23.23 -3.23
CA ASP A 85 -11.67 -23.47 -3.52
C ASP A 85 -11.02 -22.25 -4.19
N SER A 86 -11.72 -21.61 -5.13
CA SER A 86 -11.24 -20.39 -5.78
C SER A 86 -11.12 -19.22 -4.81
N ALA A 87 -12.10 -19.04 -3.93
CA ALA A 87 -12.10 -17.98 -2.93
C ALA A 87 -10.98 -18.17 -1.90
N ARG A 88 -10.72 -19.40 -1.45
CA ARG A 88 -9.61 -19.73 -0.55
C ARG A 88 -8.25 -19.47 -1.21
N ARG A 89 -8.05 -19.93 -2.45
CA ARG A 89 -6.82 -19.64 -3.22
C ARG A 89 -6.60 -18.13 -3.38
N LEU A 90 -7.65 -17.37 -3.64
CA LEU A 90 -7.55 -15.91 -3.75
C LEU A 90 -7.22 -15.25 -2.41
N LEU A 91 -7.82 -15.73 -1.31
CA LEU A 91 -7.50 -15.25 0.03
C LEU A 91 -6.03 -15.51 0.39
N ASP A 92 -5.49 -16.68 0.03
CA ASP A 92 -4.08 -17.01 0.22
C ASP A 92 -3.18 -16.04 -0.55
N MET A 93 -3.45 -15.81 -1.85
CA MET A 93 -2.72 -14.82 -2.64
C MET A 93 -2.81 -13.40 -2.05
N VAL A 94 -3.97 -13.00 -1.53
CA VAL A 94 -4.17 -11.71 -0.86
C VAL A 94 -3.37 -11.62 0.45
N ASN A 95 -3.22 -12.73 1.17
CA ASN A 95 -2.43 -12.81 2.39
C ASN A 95 -0.92 -12.70 2.13
N ASP A 96 -0.44 -13.23 1.00
CA ASP A 96 0.97 -13.20 0.61
C ASP A 96 1.49 -11.80 0.23
N ILE A 97 0.61 -10.85 -0.12
CA ILE A 97 0.95 -9.45 -0.43
C ILE A 97 1.42 -8.68 0.83
N ARG A 98 1.40 -9.32 1.99
CA ARG A 98 1.83 -8.74 3.27
C ARG A 98 3.34 -8.92 3.48
N ILE A 99 4.15 -8.25 2.67
CA ILE A 99 5.61 -8.09 2.90
C ILE A 99 5.94 -6.60 2.97
#